data_AF-A0A7W0M2U6-F1
#
_entry.id   AF-A0A7W0M2U6-F1
#
_cell.length_a   1.000
_cell.length_b   1.000
_cell.length_c   1.000
_cell.angle_alpha   90.00
_cell.angle_beta   90.00
_cell.angle_gamma   90.00
#
_symmetry.space_group_name_H-M   'P 1'
#
loop_
_entity.id
_entity.type
_entity.pdbx_description
1 polymer ?
#
loop_
_entity_poly.entity_id
_entity_poly.type
_entity_poly.pdbx_seq_one_letter_code
_entity_poly.pdbx_strand_id
1 'polypeptide(L)'
;AGVLKHEQALQEIADRNDGTRVSGTPGYDESVAYVAETMRAAGYQVRVQDFQFRLFRTLGPSELEQTAPGQVTYTEGVDFAVTPQSDPGNVEAAVTAVDLSLGLGNASTSGCEATDFAGFPAGNTALLQRGTCTFELKAENAAAAGAVGVIFFNQGNTTAPDRNGIPAVTLGNTYEGGIPAVSTTYALGVQLSQIQGLEMHLFANVDRRIATTHNDMVASPNYGLFVYDGDGSAFGLVGPDGSDEIEAVFERYYAERGIPSRPTAFSGRSDYQAFIRNGVPSGGLFTGAEGVKTAQEAVLWGGTAGIAYDPCYHQACDDIGNLSHTALGINADAVAYAMFNYAIGHDVLND
;
A
#
# COMPACT_ATOMS: atom_id res chain seq x y z
N ALA A 1 -22.97 -20.52 -15.90
CA ALA A 1 -21.59 -19.99 -15.83
C ALA A 1 -21.67 -18.47 -15.92
N GLY A 2 -21.20 -17.77 -14.89
CA GLY A 2 -21.29 -16.31 -14.71
C GLY A 2 -20.04 -15.83 -13.98
N VAL A 3 -20.17 -14.99 -12.95
CA VAL A 3 -19.04 -14.43 -12.18
C VAL A 3 -18.00 -15.48 -11.72
N LEU A 4 -18.45 -16.67 -11.27
CA LEU A 4 -17.57 -17.76 -10.82
C LEU A 4 -16.59 -18.26 -11.88
N LYS A 5 -16.96 -18.18 -13.17
CA LYS A 5 -16.04 -18.56 -14.26
C LYS A 5 -14.87 -17.57 -14.33
N HIS A 6 -15.15 -16.28 -14.12
CA HIS A 6 -14.13 -15.24 -14.20
C HIS A 6 -13.23 -15.24 -12.97
N GLU A 7 -13.80 -15.48 -11.79
CA GLU A 7 -13.05 -15.74 -10.56
C GLU A 7 -12.07 -16.91 -10.72
N GLN A 8 -12.54 -18.08 -11.19
CA GLN A 8 -11.69 -19.24 -11.44
C GLN A 8 -10.54 -18.92 -12.41
N ALA A 9 -10.83 -18.22 -13.51
CA ALA A 9 -9.81 -17.85 -14.48
C ALA A 9 -8.76 -16.88 -13.88
N LEU A 10 -9.18 -15.95 -13.03
CA LEU A 10 -8.26 -15.05 -12.34
C LEU A 10 -7.42 -15.81 -11.29
N GLN A 11 -7.99 -16.77 -10.55
CA GLN A 11 -7.20 -17.63 -9.67
C GLN A 11 -6.17 -18.45 -10.46
N GLU A 12 -6.56 -19.05 -11.58
CA GLU A 12 -5.64 -19.80 -12.44
C GLU A 12 -4.51 -18.93 -13.02
N ILE A 13 -4.74 -17.62 -13.18
CA ILE A 13 -3.70 -16.66 -13.54
C ILE A 13 -2.75 -16.44 -12.35
N ALA A 14 -3.27 -16.30 -11.13
CA ALA A 14 -2.45 -16.17 -9.93
C ALA A 14 -1.59 -17.42 -9.69
N ASP A 15 -2.19 -18.61 -9.74
CA ASP A 15 -1.53 -19.88 -9.44
C ASP A 15 -0.31 -20.15 -10.32
N ARG A 16 -0.39 -19.80 -11.61
CA ARG A 16 0.72 -19.95 -12.55
C ARG A 16 1.74 -18.81 -12.51
N ASN A 17 1.48 -17.77 -11.71
CA ASN A 17 2.33 -16.60 -11.50
C ASN A 17 2.68 -16.43 -10.01
N ASP A 18 3.22 -17.49 -9.40
CA ASP A 18 3.69 -17.50 -8.00
C ASP A 18 2.60 -17.16 -6.96
N GLY A 19 1.34 -17.51 -7.26
CA GLY A 19 0.20 -17.24 -6.40
C GLY A 19 -0.20 -15.76 -6.35
N THR A 20 0.18 -14.95 -7.34
CA THR A 20 -0.06 -13.51 -7.27
C THR A 20 -0.47 -12.85 -8.59
N ARG A 21 -1.27 -11.79 -8.45
CA ARG A 21 -1.63 -10.84 -9.52
C ARG A 21 -1.23 -9.42 -9.13
N VAL A 22 -0.20 -9.30 -8.27
CA VAL A 22 0.34 -8.01 -7.81
C VAL A 22 0.72 -7.14 -8.99
N SER A 23 0.36 -5.86 -8.89
CA SER A 23 0.66 -4.83 -9.89
C SER A 23 2.12 -4.88 -10.38
N GLY A 24 2.31 -4.88 -11.70
CA GLY A 24 3.63 -4.97 -12.33
C GLY A 24 4.27 -6.37 -12.40
N THR A 25 3.56 -7.44 -12.01
CA THR A 25 4.01 -8.83 -12.26
C THR A 25 3.36 -9.41 -13.53
N PRO A 26 3.89 -10.51 -14.11
CA PRO A 26 3.24 -11.15 -15.25
C PRO A 26 1.80 -11.62 -14.96
N GLY A 27 1.51 -12.05 -13.72
CA GLY A 27 0.14 -12.39 -13.31
C GLY A 27 -0.83 -11.21 -13.36
N TYR A 28 -0.35 -9.99 -13.14
CA TYR A 28 -1.14 -8.78 -13.36
C TYR A 28 -1.41 -8.53 -14.85
N ASP A 29 -0.39 -8.61 -15.70
CA ASP A 29 -0.51 -8.39 -17.15
C ASP A 29 -1.48 -9.41 -17.79
N GLU A 30 -1.40 -10.67 -17.37
CA GLU A 30 -2.32 -11.72 -17.80
C GLU A 30 -3.76 -11.46 -17.31
N SER A 31 -3.94 -10.89 -16.12
CA SER A 31 -5.26 -10.48 -15.62
C SER A 31 -5.87 -9.38 -16.48
N VAL A 32 -5.08 -8.36 -16.84
CA VAL A 32 -5.52 -7.26 -17.72
C VAL A 32 -5.89 -7.81 -19.09
N ALA A 33 -5.07 -8.70 -19.66
CA ALA A 33 -5.35 -9.35 -20.93
C ALA A 33 -6.68 -10.12 -20.87
N TYR A 34 -6.88 -10.94 -19.83
CA TYR A 34 -8.10 -11.71 -19.64
C TYR A 34 -9.36 -10.83 -19.56
N VAL A 35 -9.32 -9.76 -18.77
CA VAL A 35 -10.43 -8.81 -18.64
C VAL A 35 -10.69 -8.10 -19.97
N ALA A 36 -9.64 -7.61 -20.64
CA ALA A 36 -9.77 -6.92 -21.91
C ALA A 36 -10.34 -7.82 -23.02
N GLU A 37 -9.88 -9.06 -23.11
CA GLU A 37 -10.38 -10.06 -24.07
C GLU A 37 -11.84 -10.44 -23.78
N THR A 38 -12.17 -10.66 -22.50
CA THR A 38 -13.56 -10.93 -22.07
C THR A 38 -14.49 -9.80 -22.49
N MET A 39 -14.10 -8.55 -22.23
CA MET A 39 -14.90 -7.37 -22.59
C MET A 39 -15.02 -7.19 -24.11
N ARG A 40 -13.93 -7.41 -24.88
CA ARG A 40 -13.99 -7.38 -26.35
C ARG A 40 -14.91 -8.47 -26.90
N ALA A 41 -14.85 -9.68 -26.35
CA ALA A 41 -15.72 -10.79 -26.75
C ALA A 41 -17.20 -10.51 -26.44
N ALA A 42 -17.48 -9.71 -25.41
CA ALA A 42 -18.82 -9.22 -25.10
C ALA A 42 -19.27 -8.03 -25.98
N GLY A 43 -18.44 -7.55 -26.91
CA GLY A 43 -18.78 -6.50 -27.87
C GLY A 43 -18.40 -5.08 -27.44
N TYR A 44 -17.70 -4.90 -26.32
CA TYR A 44 -17.23 -3.58 -25.87
C TYR A 44 -16.04 -3.09 -26.70
N GLN A 45 -15.97 -1.77 -26.89
CA GLN A 45 -14.74 -1.12 -27.35
C GLN A 45 -13.79 -0.96 -26.17
N VAL A 46 -12.69 -1.71 -26.17
CA VAL A 46 -11.76 -1.77 -25.04
C VAL A 46 -10.49 -0.99 -25.34
N ARG A 47 -10.17 -0.03 -24.46
CA ARG A 47 -8.86 0.61 -24.37
C ARG A 47 -8.18 0.17 -23.07
N VAL A 48 -6.96 -0.33 -23.18
CA VAL A 48 -6.07 -0.48 -22.03
C VAL A 48 -5.30 0.85 -21.89
N GLN A 49 -5.36 1.46 -20.71
CA GLN A 49 -4.66 2.70 -20.43
C GLN A 49 -3.53 2.41 -19.44
N ASP A 50 -2.30 2.39 -19.96
CA ASP A 50 -1.13 2.24 -19.12
C ASP A 50 -0.84 3.54 -18.37
N PHE A 51 -0.46 3.39 -17.11
CA PHE A 51 0.12 4.47 -16.32
C PHE A 51 1.25 3.90 -15.46
N GLN A 52 2.26 4.72 -15.26
CA GLN A 52 3.44 4.35 -14.52
C GLN A 52 3.29 4.76 -13.05
N PHE A 53 3.55 3.84 -12.13
CA PHE A 53 3.74 4.13 -10.72
C PHE A 53 5.02 3.46 -10.23
N ARG A 54 5.60 3.96 -9.14
CA ARG A 54 6.79 3.35 -8.54
C ARG A 54 6.37 2.27 -7.55
N LEU A 55 6.43 1.02 -7.99
CA LEU A 55 6.28 -0.14 -7.14
C LEU A 55 7.46 -0.18 -6.16
N PHE A 56 7.14 -0.44 -4.90
CA PHE A 56 8.11 -0.78 -3.87
C PHE A 56 7.54 -1.94 -3.06
N ARG A 57 8.30 -3.02 -2.94
CA ARG A 57 7.99 -4.15 -2.06
C ARG A 57 9.24 -4.64 -1.37
N THR A 58 9.09 -5.11 -0.14
CA THR A 58 10.11 -5.90 0.53
C THR A 58 10.03 -7.33 0.00
N LEU A 59 11.16 -7.91 -0.38
CA LEU A 59 11.25 -9.29 -0.88
C LEU A 59 11.55 -10.29 0.24
N GLY A 60 11.94 -9.80 1.41
CA GLY A 60 12.34 -10.57 2.57
C GLY A 60 13.02 -9.66 3.58
N PRO A 61 13.68 -10.23 4.61
CA PRO A 61 14.45 -9.43 5.55
C PRO A 61 15.61 -8.74 4.83
N SER A 62 15.91 -7.52 5.26
CA SER A 62 17.11 -6.77 4.92
C SER A 62 18.22 -7.03 5.95
N GLU A 63 19.47 -6.76 5.61
CA GLU A 63 20.62 -7.00 6.48
C GLU A 63 21.39 -5.71 6.73
N LEU A 64 21.87 -5.54 7.96
CA LEU A 64 22.77 -4.48 8.37
C LEU A 64 23.77 -5.06 9.36
N GLU A 65 25.05 -5.01 9.02
CA GLU A 65 26.12 -5.53 9.86
C GLU A 65 27.30 -4.57 9.89
N GLN A 66 27.91 -4.43 11.06
CA GLN A 66 29.26 -3.91 11.17
C GLN A 66 30.24 -5.03 10.80
N THR A 67 31.07 -4.79 9.80
CA THR A 67 32.13 -5.74 9.37
C THR A 67 33.49 -5.37 9.97
N ALA A 68 33.71 -4.09 10.30
CA ALA A 68 34.88 -3.63 11.05
C ALA A 68 34.57 -2.37 11.89
N PRO A 69 35.24 -2.16 13.04
CA PRO A 69 36.14 -3.07 13.74
C PRO A 69 35.36 -4.13 14.55
N GLY A 70 35.60 -5.40 14.27
CA GLY A 70 34.83 -6.49 14.87
C GLY A 70 33.41 -6.58 14.31
N GLN A 71 32.84 -7.77 14.39
CA GLN A 71 31.56 -8.05 13.76
C GLN A 71 30.39 -7.83 14.72
N VAL A 72 29.40 -7.07 14.28
CA VAL A 72 28.12 -6.88 14.99
C VAL A 72 26.99 -6.95 13.97
N THR A 73 26.05 -7.88 14.16
CA THR A 73 24.82 -7.97 13.36
C THR A 73 23.70 -7.21 14.06
N TYR A 74 22.96 -6.41 13.31
CA TYR A 74 21.80 -5.67 13.80
C TYR A 74 20.49 -6.38 13.43
N THR A 75 19.45 -6.22 14.24
CA THR A 75 18.15 -6.88 14.04
C THR A 75 17.15 -5.94 13.37
N GLU A 76 16.61 -6.35 12.22
CA GLU A 76 15.57 -5.59 11.52
C GLU A 76 14.28 -5.51 12.36
N GLY A 77 13.63 -4.34 12.36
CA GLY A 77 12.47 -4.03 13.19
C GLY A 77 12.79 -3.64 14.63
N VAL A 78 14.05 -3.82 15.08
CA VAL A 78 14.52 -3.45 16.41
C VAL A 78 15.56 -2.33 16.33
N ASP A 79 16.67 -2.60 15.62
CA ASP A 79 17.81 -1.70 15.51
C ASP A 79 17.68 -0.80 14.27
N PHE A 80 17.18 -1.38 13.18
CA PHE A 80 17.01 -0.73 11.89
C PHE A 80 15.79 -1.25 11.13
N ALA A 81 15.40 -0.56 10.05
CA ALA A 81 14.49 -1.06 9.02
C ALA A 81 14.92 -0.55 7.66
N VAL A 82 14.62 -1.28 6.58
CA VAL A 82 14.79 -0.76 5.22
C VAL A 82 13.95 0.52 5.03
N THR A 83 14.54 1.55 4.42
CA THR A 83 13.81 2.79 4.17
C THR A 83 12.81 2.57 3.03
N PRO A 84 11.50 2.84 3.23
CA PRO A 84 10.53 2.77 2.15
C PRO A 84 10.96 3.57 0.92
N GLN A 85 10.74 3.00 -0.27
CA GLN A 85 11.23 3.53 -1.55
C GLN A 85 12.76 3.51 -1.73
N SER A 86 13.51 2.76 -0.92
CA SER A 86 14.91 2.43 -1.21
C SER A 86 15.04 1.68 -2.54
N ASP A 87 16.13 1.92 -3.26
CA ASP A 87 16.57 1.01 -4.32
C ASP A 87 17.16 -0.27 -3.70
N PRO A 88 17.11 -1.42 -4.42
CA PRO A 88 17.80 -2.62 -3.98
C PRO A 88 19.31 -2.42 -4.03
N GLY A 89 20.03 -3.14 -3.17
CA GLY A 89 21.49 -3.14 -3.23
C GLY A 89 22.10 -3.96 -2.11
N ASN A 90 23.29 -4.49 -2.37
CA ASN A 90 24.12 -5.21 -1.42
C ASN A 90 25.51 -4.56 -1.46
N VAL A 91 25.85 -3.81 -0.42
CA VAL A 91 27.06 -2.99 -0.37
C VAL A 91 27.85 -3.29 0.91
N GLU A 92 29.16 -3.34 0.79
CA GLU A 92 30.10 -3.40 1.90
C GLU A 92 31.08 -2.26 1.75
N ALA A 93 31.05 -1.31 2.67
CA ALA A 93 31.80 -0.05 2.54
C ALA A 93 32.08 0.61 3.89
N ALA A 94 33.12 1.44 3.92
CA ALA A 94 33.38 2.33 5.04
C ALA A 94 32.24 3.34 5.22
N VAL A 95 31.95 3.71 6.47
CA VAL A 95 30.88 4.66 6.80
C VAL A 95 31.46 6.04 7.06
N THR A 96 30.81 7.08 6.54
CA THR A 96 31.18 8.48 6.78
C THR A 96 29.98 9.27 7.27
N ALA A 97 30.11 9.83 8.48
CA ALA A 97 29.17 10.76 9.06
C ALA A 97 29.19 12.11 8.31
N VAL A 98 28.02 12.65 7.98
CA VAL A 98 27.88 13.88 7.19
C VAL A 98 27.13 14.93 8.00
N ASP A 99 27.79 16.04 8.32
CA ASP A 99 27.21 17.23 8.99
C ASP A 99 26.27 16.89 10.18
N LEU A 100 26.79 16.17 11.19
CA LEU A 100 25.99 15.75 12.35
C LEU A 100 25.85 16.86 13.40
N SER A 101 24.64 17.00 13.93
CA SER A 101 24.32 17.89 15.05
C SER A 101 23.62 17.09 16.15
N LEU A 102 24.41 16.55 17.07
CA LEU A 102 23.93 15.61 18.09
C LEU A 102 23.46 16.31 19.38
N GLY A 103 22.57 15.65 20.11
CA GLY A 103 22.09 16.09 21.42
C GLY A 103 20.76 16.83 21.41
N LEU A 104 20.22 17.10 22.61
CA LEU A 104 18.92 17.76 22.77
C LEU A 104 18.94 19.18 22.22
N GLY A 105 17.84 19.58 21.58
CA GLY A 105 17.68 20.90 20.98
C GLY A 105 18.40 21.09 19.65
N ASN A 106 19.00 20.05 19.07
CA ASN A 106 19.66 20.17 17.77
C ASN A 106 18.66 20.57 16.65
N ALA A 107 19.19 21.32 15.68
CA ALA A 107 18.50 21.71 14.47
C ALA A 107 19.25 21.14 13.24
N SER A 108 19.47 19.83 13.25
CA SER A 108 20.30 19.13 12.24
C SER A 108 19.91 19.46 10.79
N THR A 109 20.92 19.81 10.00
CA THR A 109 20.88 20.01 8.55
C THR A 109 21.57 18.88 7.78
N SER A 110 22.08 17.85 8.47
CA SER A 110 22.83 16.72 7.89
C SER A 110 22.40 16.28 6.48
N GLY A 111 23.19 16.61 5.46
CA GLY A 111 22.97 16.18 4.08
C GLY A 111 21.87 16.96 3.34
N CYS A 112 21.39 18.08 3.87
CA CYS A 112 20.42 18.94 3.21
C CYS A 112 21.07 19.77 2.11
N GLU A 113 22.34 20.13 2.27
CA GLU A 113 23.10 20.89 1.30
C GLU A 113 24.18 20.02 0.65
N ALA A 114 24.42 20.21 -0.65
CA ALA A 114 25.52 19.53 -1.35
C ALA A 114 26.90 19.80 -0.70
N THR A 115 27.05 20.94 -0.03
CA THR A 115 28.27 21.32 0.70
C THR A 115 28.53 20.48 1.94
N ASP A 116 27.52 19.82 2.50
CA ASP A 116 27.68 18.93 3.65
C ASP A 116 28.58 17.73 3.30
N PHE A 117 28.58 17.37 2.01
CA PHE A 117 29.38 16.29 1.44
C PHE A 117 30.76 16.77 0.94
N ALA A 118 31.19 17.99 1.27
CA ALA A 118 32.51 18.48 0.90
C ALA A 118 33.61 17.58 1.48
N GLY A 119 34.36 16.91 0.61
CA GLY A 119 35.40 15.94 1.01
C GLY A 119 34.86 14.56 1.39
N PHE A 120 33.57 14.27 1.15
CA PHE A 120 33.01 12.93 1.31
C PHE A 120 33.77 11.92 0.42
N PRO A 121 34.26 10.80 0.95
CA PRO A 121 34.95 9.80 0.15
C PRO A 121 33.96 9.02 -0.72
N ALA A 122 34.06 9.16 -2.04
CA ALA A 122 33.27 8.35 -2.97
C ALA A 122 33.53 6.85 -2.74
N GLY A 123 32.49 6.03 -2.80
CA GLY A 123 32.55 4.61 -2.43
C GLY A 123 32.16 4.33 -0.98
N ASN A 124 32.00 5.34 -0.13
CA ASN A 124 31.57 5.16 1.26
C ASN A 124 30.04 5.13 1.39
N THR A 125 29.57 4.55 2.48
CA THR A 125 28.18 4.65 2.95
C THR A 125 28.01 5.96 3.74
N ALA A 126 27.01 6.76 3.40
CA ALA A 126 26.73 8.01 4.11
C ALA A 126 25.88 7.75 5.36
N LEU A 127 26.34 8.23 6.52
CA LEU A 127 25.57 8.22 7.77
C LEU A 127 24.93 9.60 7.99
N LEU A 128 23.62 9.67 7.82
CA LEU A 128 22.84 10.91 7.75
C LEU A 128 21.85 11.03 8.90
N GLN A 129 21.82 12.19 9.56
CA GLN A 129 20.87 12.47 10.63
C GLN A 129 19.57 13.03 10.07
N ARG A 130 18.44 12.59 10.63
CA ARG A 130 17.14 13.23 10.41
C ARG A 130 17.22 14.70 10.80
N GLY A 131 16.68 15.57 9.95
CA GLY A 131 16.78 17.01 10.10
C GLY A 131 15.64 17.75 9.43
N THR A 132 15.95 18.96 8.95
CA THR A 132 14.99 19.92 8.38
C THR A 132 14.50 19.55 6.97
N CYS A 133 15.33 18.90 6.15
CA CYS A 133 14.98 18.49 4.78
C CYS A 133 14.49 17.04 4.69
N THR A 134 13.95 16.69 3.52
CA THR A 134 13.41 15.35 3.22
C THR A 134 14.53 14.30 3.13
N PHE A 135 14.17 13.04 3.41
CA PHE A 135 15.07 11.90 3.23
C PHE A 135 15.43 11.67 1.77
N GLU A 136 14.50 11.95 0.86
CA GLU A 136 14.72 12.00 -0.60
C GLU A 136 15.94 12.86 -0.94
N LEU A 137 15.90 14.15 -0.56
CA LEU A 137 16.95 15.10 -0.87
C LEU A 137 18.30 14.68 -0.27
N LYS A 138 18.29 14.20 0.98
CA LYS A 138 19.49 13.70 1.67
C LYS A 138 20.13 12.55 0.91
N ALA A 139 19.34 11.56 0.49
CA ALA A 139 19.83 10.41 -0.25
C ALA A 139 20.33 10.80 -1.66
N GLU A 140 19.65 11.71 -2.34
CA GLU A 140 20.06 12.22 -3.66
C GLU A 140 21.39 13.00 -3.58
N ASN A 141 21.55 13.86 -2.57
CA ASN A 141 22.81 14.55 -2.33
C ASN A 141 23.95 13.56 -2.02
N ALA A 142 23.67 12.52 -1.22
CA ALA A 142 24.66 11.48 -0.93
C ALA A 142 25.07 10.69 -2.18
N ALA A 143 24.10 10.29 -2.99
CA ALA A 143 24.36 9.63 -4.27
C ALA A 143 25.17 10.53 -5.21
N ALA A 144 24.82 11.81 -5.33
CA ALA A 144 25.56 12.78 -6.12
C ALA A 144 27.00 13.00 -5.63
N ALA A 145 27.24 12.83 -4.32
CA ALA A 145 28.58 12.85 -3.72
C ALA A 145 29.37 11.54 -3.91
N GLY A 146 28.76 10.52 -4.52
CA GLY A 146 29.40 9.23 -4.78
C GLY A 146 29.24 8.22 -3.65
N ALA A 147 28.29 8.39 -2.74
CA ALA A 147 27.95 7.36 -1.76
C ALA A 147 27.40 6.11 -2.46
N VAL A 148 27.70 4.93 -1.91
CA VAL A 148 27.18 3.65 -2.43
C VAL A 148 26.00 3.11 -1.62
N GLY A 149 25.70 3.74 -0.49
CA GLY A 149 24.56 3.42 0.36
C GLY A 149 24.32 4.53 1.38
N VAL A 150 23.16 4.49 2.03
CA VAL A 150 22.77 5.46 3.06
C VAL A 150 22.27 4.76 4.31
N ILE A 151 22.79 5.18 5.46
CA ILE A 151 22.25 4.84 6.78
C ILE A 151 21.69 6.14 7.37
N PHE A 152 20.37 6.22 7.46
CA PHE A 152 19.72 7.28 8.19
C PHE A 152 19.63 6.95 9.67
N PHE A 153 19.70 7.95 10.53
CA PHE A 153 19.31 7.79 11.93
C PHE A 153 18.42 8.93 12.41
N ASN A 154 17.61 8.67 13.42
CA ASN A 154 16.62 9.62 13.90
C ASN A 154 17.29 10.87 14.53
N GLN A 155 16.51 11.91 14.79
CA GLN A 155 17.05 13.25 15.07
C GLN A 155 17.64 13.40 16.47
N GLY A 156 17.03 12.78 17.49
CA GLY A 156 17.47 12.86 18.89
C GLY A 156 17.41 14.26 19.52
N ASN A 157 16.66 15.20 18.96
CA ASN A 157 16.56 16.57 19.47
C ASN A 157 15.62 16.72 20.66
N THR A 158 14.79 15.72 20.95
CA THR A 158 13.92 15.64 22.12
C THR A 158 14.04 14.26 22.77
N THR A 159 13.45 14.08 23.95
CA THR A 159 13.31 12.77 24.59
C THR A 159 12.14 11.95 24.06
N ALA A 160 11.38 12.47 23.08
CA ALA A 160 10.18 11.82 22.58
C ALA A 160 10.54 10.56 21.76
N PRO A 161 9.79 9.45 21.89
CA PRO A 161 10.10 8.20 21.17
C PRO A 161 10.17 8.35 19.64
N ASP A 162 9.33 9.22 19.04
CA ASP A 162 9.32 9.47 17.59
C ASP A 162 10.60 10.14 17.07
N ARG A 163 11.39 10.73 17.97
CA ARG A 163 12.70 11.35 17.67
C ARG A 163 13.88 10.46 18.02
N ASN A 164 13.65 9.30 18.64
CA ASN A 164 14.72 8.41 19.11
C ASN A 164 14.67 6.99 18.53
N GLY A 165 13.47 6.46 18.22
CA GLY A 165 13.31 5.15 17.58
C GLY A 165 13.71 5.15 16.10
N ILE A 166 13.45 4.06 15.38
CA ILE A 166 13.61 4.02 13.92
C ILE A 166 12.64 5.04 13.31
N PRO A 167 13.09 5.99 12.48
CA PRO A 167 12.22 7.02 11.94
C PRO A 167 11.23 6.42 10.94
N ALA A 168 9.93 6.70 11.10
CA ALA A 168 8.89 6.33 10.15
C ALA A 168 8.88 7.31 8.96
N VAL A 169 9.71 7.03 7.95
CA VAL A 169 10.03 7.94 6.85
C VAL A 169 9.99 7.23 5.50
N THR A 170 10.12 7.95 4.41
CA THR A 170 10.17 7.40 3.04
C THR A 170 11.13 8.25 2.20
N LEU A 171 11.78 7.63 1.22
CA LEU A 171 12.48 8.37 0.17
C LEU A 171 11.50 9.01 -0.83
N GLY A 172 10.23 8.63 -0.82
CA GLY A 172 9.25 9.18 -1.75
C GLY A 172 9.30 8.50 -3.12
N ASN A 173 8.21 8.67 -3.87
CA ASN A 173 8.04 8.02 -5.18
C ASN A 173 8.89 8.69 -6.28
N THR A 174 9.46 9.86 -6.01
CA THR A 174 10.29 10.65 -6.93
C THR A 174 11.78 10.44 -6.75
N TYR A 175 12.22 9.79 -5.66
CA TYR A 175 13.63 9.56 -5.35
C TYR A 175 14.43 8.89 -6.49
N GLU A 176 15.49 9.54 -6.97
CA GLU A 176 16.32 9.06 -8.10
C GLU A 176 17.79 8.79 -7.74
N GLY A 177 18.11 8.63 -6.45
CA GLY A 177 19.50 8.43 -6.00
C GLY A 177 20.13 7.08 -6.38
N GLY A 178 19.35 6.02 -6.66
CA GLY A 178 19.88 4.77 -7.21
C GLY A 178 20.71 3.93 -6.23
N ILE A 179 20.71 4.27 -4.94
CA ILE A 179 21.49 3.60 -3.89
C ILE A 179 20.60 3.05 -2.77
N PRO A 180 20.98 1.92 -2.15
CA PRO A 180 20.22 1.32 -1.05
C PRO A 180 20.29 2.17 0.23
N ALA A 181 19.19 2.19 0.96
CA ALA A 181 19.02 2.99 2.17
C ALA A 181 18.29 2.23 3.28
N VAL A 182 18.82 2.37 4.49
CA VAL A 182 18.20 1.88 5.73
C VAL A 182 18.06 3.01 6.75
N SER A 183 17.20 2.82 7.74
CA SER A 183 16.98 3.76 8.84
C SER A 183 17.16 3.09 10.18
N THR A 184 17.90 3.73 11.10
CA THR A 184 18.22 3.22 12.44
C THR A 184 17.66 4.12 13.54
N THR A 185 17.70 3.61 14.77
CA THR A 185 17.47 4.44 15.97
C THR A 185 18.50 5.57 16.09
N TYR A 186 18.15 6.63 16.82
CA TYR A 186 19.09 7.71 17.14
C TYR A 186 20.32 7.19 17.89
N ALA A 187 20.10 6.33 18.90
CA ALA A 187 21.17 5.77 19.71
C ALA A 187 22.18 4.97 18.87
N LEU A 188 21.69 4.14 17.93
CA LEU A 188 22.56 3.39 17.03
C LEU A 188 23.32 4.34 16.08
N GLY A 189 22.66 5.34 15.49
CA GLY A 189 23.36 6.30 14.62
C GLY A 189 24.46 7.08 15.34
N VAL A 190 24.23 7.51 16.58
CA VAL A 190 25.26 8.13 17.42
C VAL A 190 26.42 7.17 17.66
N GLN A 191 26.13 5.91 18.01
CA GLN A 191 27.15 4.89 18.21
C GLN A 191 28.00 4.72 16.94
N LEU A 192 27.37 4.49 15.78
CA LEU A 192 28.06 4.30 14.50
C LEU A 192 28.95 5.49 14.15
N SER A 193 28.49 6.72 14.41
CA SER A 193 29.27 7.94 14.13
C SER A 193 30.57 8.08 14.94
N GLN A 194 30.72 7.31 16.01
CA GLN A 194 31.86 7.39 16.93
C GLN A 194 32.89 6.27 16.72
N ILE A 195 32.59 5.29 15.87
CA ILE A 195 33.44 4.13 15.63
C ILE A 195 34.51 4.49 14.59
N GLN A 196 35.78 4.42 14.97
CA GLN A 196 36.89 4.66 14.06
C GLN A 196 37.12 3.46 13.15
N GLY A 197 37.26 3.72 11.84
CA GLY A 197 37.43 2.66 10.84
C GLY A 197 36.18 1.80 10.66
N LEU A 198 34.99 2.39 10.88
CA LEU A 198 33.72 1.69 10.71
C LEU A 198 33.52 1.27 9.25
N GLU A 199 33.37 -0.03 9.05
CA GLU A 199 32.90 -0.64 7.79
C GLU A 199 31.60 -1.40 8.07
N MET A 200 30.65 -1.27 7.15
CA MET A 200 29.34 -1.88 7.26
C MET A 200 28.98 -2.63 5.99
N HIS A 201 28.31 -3.76 6.18
CA HIS A 201 27.50 -4.42 5.17
C HIS A 201 26.05 -3.93 5.27
N LEU A 202 25.47 -3.54 4.13
CA LEU A 202 24.09 -3.09 4.00
C LEU A 202 23.47 -3.82 2.81
N PHE A 203 22.42 -4.60 3.07
CA PHE A 203 21.61 -5.25 2.06
C PHE A 203 20.15 -4.80 2.16
N ALA A 204 19.69 -4.04 1.17
CA ALA A 204 18.28 -3.67 1.03
C ALA A 204 17.55 -4.68 0.15
N ASN A 205 16.79 -5.58 0.77
CA ASN A 205 16.10 -6.67 0.10
C ASN A 205 14.72 -6.26 -0.42
N VAL A 206 14.72 -5.41 -1.45
CA VAL A 206 13.52 -4.77 -1.99
C VAL A 206 13.42 -4.94 -3.50
N ASP A 207 12.21 -4.82 -4.04
CA ASP A 207 11.99 -4.62 -5.48
C ASP A 207 11.36 -3.25 -5.65
N ARG A 208 12.08 -2.39 -6.37
CA ARG A 208 11.66 -1.03 -6.72
C ARG A 208 11.75 -0.85 -8.22
N ARG A 209 10.60 -0.63 -8.86
CA ARG A 209 10.51 -0.47 -10.33
C ARG A 209 9.24 0.26 -10.72
N ILE A 210 9.17 0.69 -11.97
CA ILE A 210 7.96 1.26 -12.53
C ILE A 210 6.99 0.14 -12.93
N ALA A 211 5.70 0.27 -12.57
CA ALA A 211 4.64 -0.71 -12.80
C ALA A 211 3.29 -0.06 -13.18
N THR A 212 2.25 -0.86 -13.51
CA THR A 212 0.86 -0.50 -13.88
C THR A 212 -0.17 -1.23 -12.98
N THR A 213 -1.37 -0.67 -12.68
CA THR A 213 -2.33 -1.30 -11.72
C THR A 213 -3.84 -1.03 -11.97
N HIS A 214 -4.74 -1.93 -11.48
CA HIS A 214 -6.23 -1.88 -11.39
C HIS A 214 -6.73 -3.03 -10.45
N ASN A 215 -7.79 -2.89 -9.59
CA ASN A 215 -8.73 -3.94 -9.05
C ASN A 215 -9.50 -3.54 -7.73
N ASP A 216 -10.63 -4.18 -7.39
CA ASP A 216 -11.40 -4.02 -6.11
C ASP A 216 -12.16 -5.30 -5.60
N MET A 217 -12.70 -5.30 -4.35
CA MET A 217 -13.12 -6.47 -3.52
C MET A 217 -14.63 -6.59 -3.16
N VAL A 218 -15.27 -7.77 -3.31
CA VAL A 218 -16.74 -7.96 -3.07
C VAL A 218 -17.22 -9.35 -2.53
N ALA A 219 -16.36 -10.22 -1.98
CA ALA A 219 -16.70 -11.64 -1.75
C ALA A 219 -16.23 -12.30 -0.42
N SER A 220 -16.00 -11.53 0.65
CA SER A 220 -15.41 -12.03 1.91
C SER A 220 -16.07 -13.30 2.50
N PRO A 221 -15.32 -14.21 3.15
CA PRO A 221 -15.84 -15.51 3.59
C PRO A 221 -16.81 -15.39 4.79
N ASN A 222 -16.58 -14.44 5.70
CA ASN A 222 -17.45 -14.13 6.83
C ASN A 222 -18.19 -12.81 6.57
N TYR A 223 -18.64 -12.60 5.32
CA TYR A 223 -19.16 -11.34 4.77
C TYR A 223 -20.19 -10.60 5.64
N GLY A 224 -20.14 -9.27 5.58
CA GLY A 224 -21.33 -8.43 5.70
C GLY A 224 -21.86 -8.02 4.33
N LEU A 225 -23.04 -7.42 4.26
CA LEU A 225 -23.57 -6.83 3.03
C LEU A 225 -23.71 -5.34 3.24
N PHE A 226 -22.68 -4.61 2.85
CA PHE A 226 -22.61 -3.16 3.06
C PHE A 226 -22.82 -2.38 1.77
N VAL A 227 -23.53 -1.25 1.88
CA VAL A 227 -23.71 -0.25 0.82
C VAL A 227 -22.98 1.02 1.26
N TYR A 228 -22.22 1.66 0.36
CA TYR A 228 -21.59 2.94 0.70
C TYR A 228 -22.62 4.04 0.95
N ASP A 229 -22.50 4.72 2.09
CA ASP A 229 -23.35 5.83 2.58
C ASP A 229 -23.10 7.08 1.72
N GLY A 230 -23.87 7.21 0.64
CA GLY A 230 -23.76 8.26 -0.37
C GLY A 230 -24.34 9.59 0.10
N ASP A 231 -25.48 9.54 0.79
CA ASP A 231 -26.17 10.71 1.33
C ASP A 231 -25.58 11.20 2.67
N GLY A 232 -24.69 10.41 3.28
CA GLY A 232 -24.02 10.72 4.54
C GLY A 232 -24.92 10.59 5.76
N SER A 233 -26.09 9.95 5.65
CA SER A 233 -27.07 9.81 6.72
C SER A 233 -26.57 8.96 7.88
N ALA A 234 -25.66 8.00 7.61
CA ALA A 234 -25.12 7.11 8.64
C ALA A 234 -23.84 7.64 9.30
N PHE A 235 -22.95 8.29 8.54
CA PHE A 235 -21.62 8.67 9.02
C PHE A 235 -21.31 10.17 8.93
N GLY A 236 -22.20 10.99 8.36
CA GLY A 236 -21.98 12.43 8.16
C GLY A 236 -20.95 12.73 7.07
N LEU A 237 -20.62 11.75 6.22
CA LEU A 237 -19.64 11.86 5.15
C LEU A 237 -20.37 11.79 3.80
N VAL A 238 -20.86 12.94 3.34
CA VAL A 238 -21.65 13.04 2.10
C VAL A 238 -20.74 12.87 0.88
N GLY A 239 -21.13 12.01 -0.06
CA GLY A 239 -20.50 11.90 -1.37
C GLY A 239 -20.85 13.10 -2.29
N PRO A 240 -20.24 13.21 -3.47
CA PRO A 240 -20.67 14.20 -4.47
C PRO A 240 -22.12 13.99 -4.91
N ASP A 241 -22.79 15.04 -5.37
CA ASP A 241 -24.17 15.02 -5.90
C ASP A 241 -24.41 13.82 -6.83
N GLY A 242 -25.41 12.99 -6.52
CA GLY A 242 -25.74 11.74 -7.22
C GLY A 242 -25.18 10.47 -6.56
N SER A 243 -24.34 10.58 -5.52
CA SER A 243 -23.86 9.41 -4.75
C SER A 243 -24.98 8.79 -3.92
N ASP A 244 -25.90 9.62 -3.43
CA ASP A 244 -27.15 9.25 -2.78
C ASP A 244 -28.07 8.44 -3.72
N GLU A 245 -28.12 8.80 -5.00
CA GLU A 245 -28.87 8.03 -5.99
C GLU A 245 -28.25 6.64 -6.24
N ILE A 246 -26.93 6.52 -6.23
CA ILE A 246 -26.21 5.23 -6.36
C ILE A 246 -26.50 4.35 -5.14
N GLU A 247 -26.43 4.91 -3.94
CA GLU A 247 -26.82 4.22 -2.71
C GLU A 247 -28.25 3.69 -2.79
N ALA A 248 -29.21 4.56 -3.13
CA ALA A 248 -30.63 4.21 -3.20
C ALA A 248 -30.92 3.06 -4.19
N VAL A 249 -30.18 2.96 -5.30
CA VAL A 249 -30.32 1.85 -6.26
C VAL A 249 -29.91 0.51 -5.63
N PHE A 250 -28.82 0.47 -4.86
CA PHE A 250 -28.40 -0.75 -4.17
C PHE A 250 -29.32 -1.10 -3.01
N GLU A 251 -29.73 -0.12 -2.20
CA GLU A 251 -30.69 -0.34 -1.12
C GLU A 251 -32.00 -0.92 -1.64
N ARG A 252 -32.51 -0.39 -2.76
CA ARG A 252 -33.69 -0.92 -3.44
C ARG A 252 -33.51 -2.38 -3.86
N TYR A 253 -32.38 -2.72 -4.47
CA TYR A 253 -32.08 -4.11 -4.86
C TYR A 253 -32.19 -5.08 -3.67
N TYR A 254 -31.58 -4.72 -2.55
CA TYR A 254 -31.58 -5.51 -1.32
C TYR A 254 -32.98 -5.61 -0.70
N ALA A 255 -33.68 -4.48 -0.60
CA ALA A 255 -35.02 -4.40 -0.02
C ALA A 255 -36.05 -5.22 -0.81
N GLU A 256 -36.04 -5.14 -2.15
CA GLU A 256 -36.93 -5.93 -3.02
C GLU A 256 -36.78 -7.44 -2.84
N ARG A 257 -35.60 -7.89 -2.38
CA ARG A 257 -35.26 -9.30 -2.16
C ARG A 257 -35.36 -9.71 -0.70
N GLY A 258 -35.72 -8.79 0.20
CA GLY A 258 -35.76 -9.02 1.64
C GLY A 258 -34.39 -9.38 2.23
N ILE A 259 -33.30 -8.96 1.60
CA ILE A 259 -31.94 -9.19 2.06
C ILE A 259 -31.52 -7.98 2.89
N PRO A 260 -31.16 -8.12 4.17
CA PRO A 260 -30.74 -6.98 4.98
C PRO A 260 -29.37 -6.47 4.49
N SER A 261 -29.24 -5.16 4.30
CA SER A 261 -27.97 -4.46 4.09
C SER A 261 -27.69 -3.49 5.25
N ARG A 262 -26.45 -2.99 5.35
CA ARG A 262 -26.07 -1.91 6.27
C ARG A 262 -25.23 -0.86 5.55
N PRO A 263 -25.21 0.40 6.02
CA PRO A 263 -24.35 1.42 5.44
C PRO A 263 -22.88 1.18 5.82
N THR A 264 -21.96 1.62 4.98
CA THR A 264 -20.52 1.73 5.26
C THR A 264 -19.96 3.05 4.75
N ALA A 265 -18.97 3.61 5.44
CA ALA A 265 -18.42 4.92 5.11
C ALA A 265 -17.49 4.87 3.88
N PHE A 266 -17.44 5.98 3.13
CA PHE A 266 -16.31 6.27 2.23
C PHE A 266 -15.04 6.52 3.05
N SER A 267 -14.30 5.44 3.31
CA SER A 267 -13.05 5.46 4.09
C SER A 267 -11.86 6.05 3.33
N GLY A 268 -11.99 6.22 2.02
CA GLY A 268 -10.91 6.68 1.14
C GLY A 268 -9.86 5.61 0.81
N ARG A 269 -10.15 4.34 1.14
CA ARG A 269 -9.25 3.19 0.96
C ARG A 269 -9.49 2.38 -0.31
N SER A 270 -10.22 2.92 -1.29
CA SER A 270 -10.42 2.30 -2.61
C SER A 270 -10.46 3.37 -3.72
N ASP A 271 -10.58 2.91 -4.96
CA ASP A 271 -10.47 3.70 -6.19
C ASP A 271 -11.55 4.80 -6.31
N TYR A 272 -12.72 4.62 -5.69
CA TYR A 272 -13.78 5.63 -5.65
C TYR A 272 -13.28 6.98 -5.09
N GLN A 273 -12.23 6.98 -4.27
CA GLN A 273 -11.73 8.19 -3.63
C GLN A 273 -11.23 9.22 -4.65
N ALA A 274 -10.64 8.78 -5.76
CA ALA A 274 -10.18 9.68 -6.82
C ALA A 274 -11.35 10.34 -7.54
N PHE A 275 -12.43 9.60 -7.79
CA PHE A 275 -13.68 10.10 -8.37
C PHE A 275 -14.34 11.13 -7.46
N ILE A 276 -14.51 10.80 -6.18
CA ILE A 276 -15.07 11.72 -5.18
C ILE A 276 -14.31 13.05 -5.12
N ARG A 277 -12.97 13.01 -5.11
CA ARG A 277 -12.13 14.23 -5.08
C ARG A 277 -12.28 15.12 -6.30
N ASN A 278 -12.80 14.58 -7.39
CA ASN A 278 -13.05 15.31 -8.64
C ASN A 278 -14.55 15.56 -8.88
N GLY A 279 -15.39 15.43 -7.84
CA GLY A 279 -16.82 15.71 -7.91
C GLY A 279 -17.61 14.71 -8.75
N VAL A 280 -17.06 13.51 -8.99
CA VAL A 280 -17.76 12.44 -9.70
C VAL A 280 -18.51 11.58 -8.69
N PRO A 281 -19.85 11.46 -8.80
CA PRO A 281 -20.63 10.65 -7.88
C PRO A 281 -20.14 9.20 -7.86
N SER A 282 -20.11 8.63 -6.67
CA SER A 282 -19.54 7.30 -6.42
C SER A 282 -20.40 6.56 -5.42
N GLY A 283 -20.36 5.23 -5.47
CA GLY A 283 -21.03 4.35 -4.53
C GLY A 283 -20.59 2.92 -4.80
N GLY A 284 -21.21 1.95 -4.13
CA GLY A 284 -20.84 0.55 -4.32
C GLY A 284 -21.12 -0.30 -3.10
N LEU A 285 -20.55 -1.50 -3.13
CA LEU A 285 -20.79 -2.54 -2.16
C LEU A 285 -19.48 -2.95 -1.49
N PHE A 286 -19.57 -3.42 -0.26
CA PHE A 286 -18.43 -3.94 0.48
C PHE A 286 -18.87 -5.14 1.32
N THR A 287 -18.04 -6.17 1.39
CA THR A 287 -18.31 -7.36 2.22
C THR A 287 -17.58 -7.39 3.55
N GLY A 288 -16.82 -6.34 3.85
CA GLY A 288 -15.92 -6.31 5.00
C GLY A 288 -14.53 -6.82 4.65
N ALA A 289 -13.56 -6.52 5.51
CA ALA A 289 -12.20 -7.03 5.41
C ALA A 289 -11.69 -7.37 6.82
N GLU A 290 -10.79 -6.57 7.38
CA GLU A 290 -10.22 -6.78 8.72
C GLU A 290 -11.20 -6.51 9.88
N GLY A 291 -12.33 -5.85 9.62
CA GLY A 291 -13.34 -5.55 10.63
C GLY A 291 -13.95 -6.81 11.26
N VAL A 292 -14.26 -6.78 12.56
CA VAL A 292 -14.81 -7.94 13.29
C VAL A 292 -16.33 -7.98 13.19
N LYS A 293 -16.88 -9.11 12.74
CA LYS A 293 -18.32 -9.34 12.67
C LYS A 293 -18.94 -9.36 14.07
N THR A 294 -19.99 -8.58 14.28
CA THR A 294 -20.74 -8.56 15.54
C THR A 294 -21.75 -9.71 15.64
N ALA A 295 -22.22 -9.98 16.86
CA ALA A 295 -23.30 -10.96 17.09
C ALA A 295 -24.60 -10.61 16.34
N GLN A 296 -24.91 -9.31 16.22
CA GLN A 296 -26.09 -8.86 15.47
C GLN A 296 -25.93 -9.09 13.97
N GLU A 297 -24.74 -8.88 13.41
CA GLU A 297 -24.46 -9.12 12.00
C GLU A 297 -24.43 -10.60 11.66
N ALA A 298 -23.99 -11.44 12.61
CA ALA A 298 -24.11 -12.89 12.47
C ALA A 298 -25.58 -13.35 12.43
N VAL A 299 -26.49 -12.67 13.12
CA VAL A 299 -27.94 -12.92 13.01
C VAL A 299 -28.48 -12.52 11.63
N LEU A 300 -28.00 -11.42 11.05
CA LEU A 300 -28.47 -10.92 9.75
C LEU A 300 -27.96 -11.74 8.57
N TRP A 301 -26.67 -12.10 8.58
CA TRP A 301 -25.97 -12.64 7.41
C TRP A 301 -25.37 -14.03 7.64
N GLY A 302 -25.53 -14.60 8.83
CA GLY A 302 -24.80 -15.79 9.24
C GLY A 302 -23.32 -15.51 9.48
N GLY A 303 -22.53 -16.58 9.50
CA GLY A 303 -21.12 -16.54 9.83
C GLY A 303 -20.86 -16.55 11.35
N THR A 304 -19.64 -16.19 11.74
CA THR A 304 -19.18 -16.29 13.14
C THR A 304 -18.88 -14.91 13.71
N ALA A 305 -19.60 -14.55 14.76
CA ALA A 305 -19.35 -13.32 15.51
C ALA A 305 -17.99 -13.39 16.23
N GLY A 306 -17.32 -12.25 16.35
CA GLY A 306 -15.98 -12.16 16.95
C GLY A 306 -14.84 -12.57 16.01
N ILE A 307 -15.15 -12.96 14.78
CA ILE A 307 -14.16 -13.22 13.71
C ILE A 307 -14.22 -12.08 12.69
N ALA A 308 -13.09 -11.73 12.09
CA ALA A 308 -13.02 -10.76 10.99
C ALA A 308 -13.96 -11.14 9.84
N TYR A 309 -14.43 -10.16 9.07
CA TYR A 309 -15.20 -10.41 7.84
C TYR A 309 -14.36 -11.21 6.82
N ASP A 310 -13.07 -10.90 6.75
CA ASP A 310 -12.08 -11.66 6.01
C ASP A 310 -10.80 -11.84 6.83
N PRO A 311 -10.61 -13.01 7.46
CA PRO A 311 -9.40 -13.31 8.23
C PRO A 311 -8.12 -13.39 7.37
N CYS A 312 -8.26 -13.57 6.06
CA CYS A 312 -7.13 -13.70 5.14
C CYS A 312 -6.86 -12.42 4.34
N TYR A 313 -7.61 -11.34 4.57
CA TYR A 313 -7.34 -10.06 3.91
C TYR A 313 -5.85 -9.67 4.03
N HIS A 314 -5.19 -9.45 2.88
CA HIS A 314 -3.74 -9.19 2.77
C HIS A 314 -2.82 -10.33 3.27
N GLN A 315 -3.30 -11.57 3.33
CA GLN A 315 -2.52 -12.75 3.72
C GLN A 315 -2.44 -13.76 2.57
N ALA A 316 -1.53 -14.71 2.70
CA ALA A 316 -1.31 -15.75 1.67
C ALA A 316 -2.52 -16.68 1.45
N CYS A 317 -3.48 -16.72 2.38
CA CYS A 317 -4.72 -17.50 2.23
C CYS A 317 -5.85 -16.73 1.55
N ASP A 318 -5.61 -15.52 1.03
CA ASP A 318 -6.56 -14.76 0.20
C ASP A 318 -6.59 -15.33 -1.23
N ASP A 319 -7.22 -16.50 -1.35
CA ASP A 319 -7.36 -17.25 -2.59
C ASP A 319 -8.82 -17.67 -2.83
N ILE A 320 -9.08 -18.36 -3.95
CA ILE A 320 -10.44 -18.80 -4.33
C ILE A 320 -11.10 -19.73 -3.28
N GLY A 321 -10.32 -20.33 -2.38
CA GLY A 321 -10.82 -21.14 -1.26
C GLY A 321 -11.33 -20.30 -0.09
N ASN A 322 -11.05 -18.99 -0.07
CA ASN A 322 -11.39 -18.07 1.01
C ASN A 322 -12.46 -17.05 0.60
N LEU A 323 -13.58 -17.50 0.03
CA LEU A 323 -14.68 -16.59 -0.32
C LEU A 323 -16.07 -17.19 -0.11
N SER A 324 -17.04 -16.31 0.06
CA SER A 324 -18.45 -16.66 0.11
C SER A 324 -19.06 -16.59 -1.28
N HIS A 325 -19.29 -17.75 -1.91
CA HIS A 325 -19.98 -17.82 -3.20
C HIS A 325 -21.39 -17.22 -3.13
N THR A 326 -22.02 -17.29 -1.94
CA THR A 326 -23.31 -16.64 -1.67
C THR A 326 -23.20 -15.12 -1.75
N ALA A 327 -22.21 -14.53 -1.06
CA ALA A 327 -22.01 -13.08 -1.08
C ALA A 327 -21.63 -12.59 -2.48
N LEU A 328 -20.73 -13.32 -3.15
CA LEU A 328 -20.34 -13.03 -4.53
C LEU A 328 -21.53 -13.05 -5.48
N GLY A 329 -22.42 -14.05 -5.37
CA GLY A 329 -23.65 -14.12 -6.17
C GLY A 329 -24.57 -12.93 -5.93
N ILE A 330 -24.85 -12.62 -4.65
CA ILE A 330 -25.72 -11.50 -4.26
C ILE A 330 -25.17 -10.17 -4.79
N ASN A 331 -23.88 -9.91 -4.60
CA ASN A 331 -23.25 -8.66 -5.01
C ASN A 331 -23.07 -8.54 -6.52
N ALA A 332 -22.76 -9.64 -7.22
CA ALA A 332 -22.69 -9.64 -8.68
C ALA A 332 -24.05 -9.29 -9.29
N ASP A 333 -25.13 -9.85 -8.76
CA ASP A 333 -26.50 -9.54 -9.19
C ASP A 333 -26.89 -8.09 -8.83
N ALA A 334 -26.47 -7.59 -7.66
CA ALA A 334 -26.70 -6.21 -7.24
C ALA A 334 -25.99 -5.20 -8.17
N VAL A 335 -24.72 -5.47 -8.52
CA VAL A 335 -23.95 -4.65 -9.47
C VAL A 335 -24.61 -4.70 -10.85
N ALA A 336 -25.02 -5.87 -11.32
CA ALA A 336 -25.73 -6.00 -12.60
C ALA A 336 -27.06 -5.23 -12.60
N TYR A 337 -27.81 -5.29 -11.50
CA TYR A 337 -29.04 -4.51 -11.32
C TYR A 337 -28.75 -3.01 -11.40
N ALA A 338 -27.75 -2.51 -10.66
CA ALA A 338 -27.40 -1.10 -10.69
C ALA A 338 -26.97 -0.64 -12.10
N MET A 339 -26.08 -1.40 -12.75
CA MET A 339 -25.65 -1.11 -14.13
C MET A 339 -26.83 -1.07 -15.10
N PHE A 340 -27.77 -1.99 -14.99
CA PHE A 340 -28.97 -2.00 -15.83
C PHE A 340 -29.84 -0.76 -15.61
N ASN A 341 -30.10 -0.39 -14.36
CA ASN A 341 -30.90 0.80 -14.01
C ASN A 341 -30.29 2.09 -14.57
N TYR A 342 -28.97 2.24 -14.49
CA TYR A 342 -28.28 3.40 -15.06
C TYR A 342 -28.21 3.38 -16.59
N ALA A 343 -28.13 2.19 -17.21
CA ALA A 343 -28.04 2.06 -18.66
C ALA A 343 -29.36 2.37 -19.39
N ILE A 344 -30.51 2.09 -18.77
CA ILE A 344 -31.83 2.30 -19.40
C ILE A 344 -32.44 3.69 -19.11
N GLY A 345 -31.84 4.48 -18.23
CA GLY A 345 -32.32 5.80 -17.83
C GLY A 345 -33.49 5.75 -16.82
N HIS A 346 -33.65 6.82 -16.03
CA HIS A 346 -34.69 6.96 -14.99
C HIS A 346 -36.14 6.96 -15.54
N ASP A 347 -36.33 7.15 -16.85
CA ASP A 347 -37.65 7.33 -17.46
C ASP A 347 -38.42 6.00 -17.67
N VAL A 348 -37.77 4.84 -17.58
CA VAL A 348 -38.42 3.54 -17.87
C VAL A 348 -39.01 2.87 -16.61
N LEU A 349 -38.70 3.38 -15.41
CA LEU A 349 -39.05 2.73 -14.14
C LEU A 349 -40.12 3.47 -13.31
N ASN A 350 -40.64 4.59 -13.84
CA ASN A 350 -41.71 5.38 -13.22
C ASN A 350 -43.09 5.20 -13.90
N ASP A 351 -43.25 4.24 -14.81
CA ASP A 351 -44.53 3.90 -15.45
C ASP A 351 -45.22 2.69 -14.83
#